data_AF-A0A1G1DIM0-F1
#
_entry.id   AF-A0A1G1DIM0-F1
#
_cell.length_a   1.000
_cell.length_b   1.000
_cell.length_c   1.000
_cell.angle_alpha   90.00
_cell.angle_beta   90.00
_cell.angle_gamma   90.00
#
_symmetry.space_group_name_H-M   'P 1'
#
loop_
_entity.id
_entity.type
_entity.pdbx_description
1 polymer ?
#
loop_
_entity_poly.entity_id
_entity_poly.type
_entity_poly.pdbx_seq_one_letter_code
_entity_poly.pdbx_strand_id
1 'polypeptide(L)'
;MIKNNKGFTLIELMVVVLILGILAAIIAPRIIGRTDDARVTEAKVQIKNLETALKLYKLDTGTYPTTEQGLDALIEKPTVGVIPKKWREGGYLEVKKIPLDPWGNPYIYI
;
A
#
# COMPACT_ATOMS: atom_id res chain seq x y z
N MET A 1 -57.12 32.74 -15.82
CA MET A 1 -56.09 32.07 -16.66
C MET A 1 -55.85 30.68 -16.08
N ILE A 2 -56.16 29.62 -16.83
CA ILE A 2 -56.11 28.24 -16.35
C ILE A 2 -54.64 27.78 -16.29
N LYS A 3 -54.18 27.39 -15.10
CA LYS A 3 -52.86 26.77 -14.90
C LYS A 3 -52.96 25.31 -15.33
N ASN A 4 -52.34 24.97 -16.46
CA ASN A 4 -52.33 23.61 -16.99
C ASN A 4 -51.29 22.77 -16.22
N ASN A 5 -51.67 22.22 -15.07
CA ASN A 5 -50.82 21.31 -14.31
C ASN A 5 -50.77 19.94 -15.00
N LYS A 6 -49.85 19.78 -15.96
CA LYS A 6 -49.52 18.46 -16.51
C LYS A 6 -48.76 17.68 -15.43
N GLY A 7 -49.43 16.71 -14.82
CA GLY A 7 -48.79 15.72 -13.95
C GLY A 7 -47.97 14.72 -14.77
N PHE A 8 -46.92 14.17 -14.17
CA PHE A 8 -46.14 13.09 -14.75
C PHE A 8 -46.99 11.83 -14.94
N THR A 9 -46.77 11.13 -16.04
CA THR A 9 -47.36 9.81 -16.27
C THR A 9 -46.57 8.72 -15.54
N LEU A 10 -47.25 7.63 -15.16
CA LEU A 10 -46.57 6.45 -14.61
C LEU A 10 -45.55 5.88 -15.60
N ILE A 11 -45.84 5.95 -16.91
CA ILE A 11 -44.96 5.48 -17.97
C ILE A 11 -43.65 6.28 -17.98
N GLU A 12 -43.69 7.60 -17.84
CA GLU A 12 -42.48 8.43 -17.77
C GLU A 12 -41.59 8.03 -16.58
N LEU A 13 -42.19 7.78 -15.41
CA LEU A 13 -41.45 7.35 -14.23
C LEU A 13 -40.83 5.96 -14.43
N MET A 14 -41.53 5.04 -15.09
CA MET A 14 -41.02 3.71 -15.41
C MET A 14 -39.80 3.78 -16.34
N VAL A 15 -39.86 4.63 -17.37
CA VAL A 15 -38.74 4.83 -18.30
C VAL A 15 -37.52 5.42 -17.57
N VAL A 16 -37.72 6.36 -16.65
CA VAL A 16 -36.62 6.95 -15.85
C VAL A 16 -35.95 5.88 -14.97
N VAL A 17 -36.71 5.06 -14.24
CA VAL A 17 -36.16 4.00 -13.39
C VAL A 17 -35.40 2.95 -14.22
N LEU A 18 -35.90 2.61 -15.41
CA LEU A 18 -35.21 1.72 -16.35
C LEU A 18 -33.85 2.28 -16.78
N ILE A 19 -33.79 3.56 -17.18
CA ILE A 19 -32.53 4.21 -17.57
C ILE A 19 -31.55 4.25 -16.40
N LEU A 20 -32.01 4.59 -15.19
CA LEU A 20 -31.17 4.59 -13.98
C LEU A 20 -30.62 3.19 -13.66
N GLY A 21 -31.43 2.13 -13.84
CA GLY A 21 -30.99 0.74 -13.66
C GLY A 21 -29.88 0.33 -14.64
N ILE A 22 -30.01 0.71 -15.91
CA ILE A 22 -28.98 0.45 -16.95
C ILE A 22 -27.69 1.21 -16.63
N LEU A 23 -27.79 2.49 -16.26
CA LEU A 23 -26.63 3.31 -15.89
C LEU A 23 -25.89 2.76 -14.66
N ALA A 24 -26.63 2.33 -13.64
CA ALA A 24 -26.05 1.70 -12.45
C ALA A 24 -25.29 0.40 -12.79
N ALA A 25 -25.85 -0.42 -13.68
CA ALA A 25 -25.20 -1.66 -14.12
C ALA A 25 -23.89 -1.43 -14.90
N ILE A 26 -23.80 -0.35 -15.67
CA ILE A 26 -22.60 0.01 -16.46
C ILE A 26 -21.48 0.59 -15.58
N ILE A 27 -21.83 1.33 -14.52
CA ILE A 27 -20.86 2.00 -13.65
C ILE A 27 -20.27 1.02 -12.61
N ALA A 28 -21.04 0.01 -12.17
CA ALA A 28 -20.62 -0.93 -11.13
C ALA A 28 -19.25 -1.64 -11.38
N PRO A 29 -18.92 -2.15 -12.59
CA PRO A 29 -17.74 -2.99 -12.74
C PRO A 29 -16.40 -2.26 -12.94
N ARG A 30 -16.30 -0.92 -12.82
CA ARG A 30 -15.08 -0.19 -13.24
C ARG A 30 -13.92 -0.09 -12.24
N ILE A 31 -14.00 -0.70 -11.05
CA ILE A 31 -13.06 -0.39 -9.94
C ILE A 31 -11.98 -1.48 -9.71
N ILE A 32 -12.09 -2.66 -10.31
CA ILE A 32 -11.39 -3.85 -9.78
C ILE A 32 -10.02 -4.15 -10.45
N GLY A 33 -9.65 -3.51 -11.57
CA GLY A 33 -8.47 -3.92 -12.36
C GLY A 33 -7.19 -3.09 -12.25
N ARG A 34 -7.22 -1.87 -11.68
CA ARG A 34 -6.04 -0.97 -11.61
C ARG A 34 -5.22 -1.12 -10.33
N THR A 35 -5.65 -1.95 -9.40
CA THR A 35 -5.01 -2.08 -8.09
C THR A 35 -3.74 -2.92 -8.13
N ASP A 36 -3.59 -3.81 -9.11
CA ASP A 36 -2.56 -4.86 -9.02
C ASP A 36 -1.20 -4.36 -9.51
N ASP A 37 -1.16 -3.62 -10.62
CA ASP A 37 0.06 -2.96 -11.10
C ASP A 37 0.57 -1.90 -10.11
N ALA A 38 -0.36 -1.18 -9.47
CA ALA A 38 -0.05 -0.23 -8.42
C ALA A 38 0.59 -0.94 -7.20
N ARG A 39 0.00 -2.06 -6.76
CA ARG A 39 0.55 -2.91 -5.70
C ARG A 39 1.95 -3.43 -6.05
N VAL A 40 2.17 -3.93 -7.27
CA VAL A 40 3.52 -4.39 -7.69
C VAL A 40 4.53 -3.26 -7.69
N THR A 41 4.14 -2.07 -8.16
CA THR A 41 5.02 -0.89 -8.18
C THR A 41 5.37 -0.44 -6.76
N GLU A 42 4.38 -0.41 -5.87
CA GLU A 42 4.59 -0.09 -4.45
C GLU A 42 5.55 -1.09 -3.79
N ALA A 43 5.37 -2.39 -4.01
CA ALA A 43 6.26 -3.43 -3.47
C ALA A 43 7.71 -3.24 -3.94
N LYS A 44 7.92 -2.87 -5.21
CA LYS A 44 9.26 -2.58 -5.76
C LYS A 44 9.91 -1.37 -5.08
N VAL A 45 9.14 -0.31 -4.82
CA VAL A 45 9.63 0.89 -4.13
C VAL A 45 9.99 0.56 -2.68
N GLN A 46 9.12 -0.18 -1.97
CA GLN A 46 9.38 -0.60 -0.59
C GLN A 46 10.65 -1.47 -0.50
N ILE A 47 10.82 -2.45 -1.39
CA ILE A 47 12.05 -3.27 -1.47
C ILE A 47 13.28 -2.39 -1.73
N LYS A 48 13.18 -1.39 -2.62
CA LYS A 48 14.30 -0.49 -2.92
C LYS A 48 14.72 0.35 -1.72
N ASN A 49 13.75 0.80 -0.93
CA ASN A 49 14.00 1.53 0.30
C ASN A 49 14.68 0.64 1.34
N LEU A 50 14.21 -0.60 1.51
CA LEU A 50 14.85 -1.59 2.39
C LEU A 50 16.29 -1.91 1.95
N GLU A 51 16.53 -2.10 0.64
CA GLU A 51 17.88 -2.31 0.07
C GLU A 51 18.81 -1.13 0.40
N THR A 52 18.29 0.10 0.31
CA THR A 52 19.05 1.32 0.60
C THR A 52 19.39 1.41 2.09
N ALA A 53 18.44 1.12 2.97
CA ALA A 53 18.67 1.06 4.41
C ALA A 53 19.70 -0.01 4.79
N LEU A 54 19.63 -1.19 4.20
CA LEU A 54 20.62 -2.27 4.39
C LEU A 54 22.03 -1.84 3.95
N LYS A 55 22.15 -1.13 2.83
CA LYS A 55 23.44 -0.59 2.37
C LYS A 55 24.01 0.43 3.34
N LEU A 56 23.18 1.31 3.89
CA LEU A 56 23.61 2.28 4.91
C LEU A 56 24.03 1.57 6.20
N TYR A 57 23.28 0.54 6.63
CA TYR A 57 23.67 -0.30 7.76
C TYR A 57 25.05 -0.92 7.53
N LYS A 58 25.29 -1.50 6.35
CA LYS A 58 26.59 -2.07 6.01
C LYS A 58 27.70 -1.02 5.94
N LEU A 59 27.41 0.19 5.46
CA LEU A 59 28.38 1.27 5.40
C LEU A 59 28.86 1.66 6.80
N ASP A 60 27.93 1.77 7.75
CA ASP A 60 28.23 2.21 9.11
C ASP A 60 28.85 1.07 9.96
N THR A 61 28.32 -0.15 9.83
CA THR A 61 28.69 -1.30 10.68
C THR A 61 29.72 -2.25 10.05
N GLY A 62 29.95 -2.15 8.74
CA GLY A 62 30.84 -3.01 7.96
C GLY A 62 30.22 -4.32 7.45
N THR A 63 29.05 -4.71 7.94
CA THR A 63 28.38 -5.98 7.60
C THR A 63 26.88 -5.79 7.43
N TYR A 64 26.19 -6.70 6.75
CA TYR A 64 24.73 -6.71 6.76
C TYR A 64 24.21 -7.33 8.08
N PRO A 65 22.96 -7.04 8.48
CA PRO A 65 22.33 -7.77 9.57
C PRO A 65 22.33 -9.28 9.31
N THR A 66 22.34 -10.09 10.36
CA THR A 66 22.15 -11.55 10.19
C THR A 66 20.67 -11.87 10.00
N THR A 67 20.36 -13.06 9.48
CA THR A 67 18.96 -13.54 9.36
C THR A 67 18.26 -13.56 10.73
N GLU A 68 18.98 -13.85 11.81
CA GLU A 68 18.45 -13.81 13.19
C GLU A 68 18.13 -12.39 13.67
N GLN A 69 18.89 -11.40 13.21
CA GLN A 69 18.64 -9.99 13.50
C GLN A 69 17.49 -9.43 12.64
N GLY A 70 17.32 -9.97 11.42
CA GLY A 70 16.25 -9.59 10.52
C GLY A 70 16.33 -8.14 10.03
N LEU A 71 15.21 -7.67 9.48
CA LEU A 71 15.03 -6.26 9.12
C LEU A 71 14.87 -5.36 10.36
N ASP A 72 14.61 -5.93 11.54
CA ASP A 72 14.44 -5.17 12.79
C ASP A 72 15.73 -4.45 13.19
N ALA A 73 16.90 -4.96 12.78
CA ALA A 73 18.18 -4.27 12.94
C ALA A 73 18.27 -2.91 12.21
N LEU A 74 17.35 -2.64 11.28
CA LEU A 74 17.25 -1.35 10.59
C LEU A 74 16.50 -0.30 11.41
N ILE A 75 15.70 -0.69 12.41
CA ILE A 75 14.92 0.25 13.24
C ILE A 75 15.49 0.36 14.65
N GLU A 76 15.98 -0.76 15.20
CA GLU A 76 16.47 -0.86 16.55
C GLU A 76 17.86 -1.50 16.56
N LYS A 77 18.66 -1.16 17.58
CA LYS A 77 19.99 -1.72 17.72
C LYS A 77 19.85 -3.22 18.03
N PRO A 78 20.44 -4.12 17.22
CA PRO A 78 20.31 -5.55 17.47
C PRO A 78 20.99 -5.94 18.78
N THR A 79 20.30 -6.76 19.56
CA THR A 79 20.76 -7.31 20.86
C THR A 79 21.24 -8.76 20.73
N VAL A 80 20.96 -9.40 19.59
CA VAL A 80 21.30 -10.78 19.25
C VAL A 80 22.31 -10.83 18.11
N GLY A 81 23.08 -11.91 18.03
CA GLY A 81 24.13 -12.07 17.02
C GLY A 81 25.30 -11.11 17.18
N VAL A 82 25.91 -10.70 16.07
CA VAL A 82 27.05 -9.77 16.08
C VAL A 82 26.53 -8.35 16.30
N ILE A 83 26.73 -7.82 17.52
CA ILE A 83 26.30 -6.47 17.87
C ILE A 83 27.23 -5.45 17.18
N PRO A 84 26.71 -4.63 16.25
CA PRO A 84 27.50 -3.62 15.56
C PRO A 84 27.95 -2.52 16.52
N LYS A 85 29.25 -2.16 16.43
CA LYS A 85 29.83 -1.08 17.25
C LYS A 85 29.38 0.31 16.82
N LYS A 86 29.14 0.51 15.52
CA LYS A 86 28.82 1.80 14.88
C LYS A 86 27.38 1.86 14.36
N TRP A 87 26.42 1.31 15.10
CA TRP A 87 25.01 1.43 14.73
C TRP A 87 24.54 2.88 14.87
N ARG A 88 23.79 3.37 13.88
CA ARG A 88 23.29 4.75 13.84
C ARG A 88 22.13 4.95 14.80
N GLU A 89 22.29 5.85 15.77
CA GLU A 89 21.19 6.25 16.66
C GLU A 89 20.00 6.79 15.84
N GLY A 90 18.84 6.13 16.00
CA GLY A 90 17.62 6.43 15.23
C GLY A 90 17.32 5.46 14.09
N GLY A 91 18.23 4.55 13.75
CA GLY A 91 18.03 3.52 12.73
C GLY A 91 18.35 3.99 11.31
N TYR A 92 18.03 3.12 10.36
CA TYR A 92 18.33 3.24 8.92
C TYR A 92 17.07 3.40 8.06
N LEU A 93 15.89 3.34 8.67
CA LEU A 93 14.60 3.62 8.05
C LEU A 93 14.01 4.91 8.63
N GLU A 94 13.43 5.75 7.76
CA GLU A 94 12.73 6.97 8.20
C GLU A 94 11.48 6.63 9.02
N VAL A 95 10.80 5.56 8.63
CA VAL A 95 9.65 5.01 9.36
C VAL A 95 10.18 4.00 10.37
N LYS A 96 9.86 4.19 11.66
CA LYS A 96 10.23 3.28 12.76
C LYS A 96 9.45 1.97 12.78
N LYS A 97 9.06 1.48 11.60
CA LYS A 97 8.34 0.23 11.41
C LYS A 97 8.64 -0.28 10.01
N ILE A 98 8.88 -1.58 9.90
CA ILE A 98 8.99 -2.23 8.60
C ILE A 98 7.59 -2.26 7.95
N PRO A 99 7.41 -1.70 6.75
CA PRO A 99 6.13 -1.77 6.06
C PRO A 99 5.78 -3.22 5.73
N LEU A 100 4.49 -3.53 5.72
CA LEU A 100 4.00 -4.76 5.10
C LEU A 100 4.00 -4.58 3.59
N ASP A 101 4.14 -5.68 2.86
CA ASP A 101 3.95 -5.66 1.42
C ASP A 101 2.50 -5.23 1.08
N PRO A 102 2.23 -4.86 -0.19
CA PRO A 102 0.90 -4.41 -0.62
C PRO A 102 -0.20 -5.49 -0.57
N TRP A 103 0.14 -6.72 -0.20
CA TRP A 103 -0.78 -7.82 0.07
C TRP A 103 -0.95 -8.11 1.58
N GLY A 104 -0.28 -7.35 2.44
CA GLY A 104 -0.35 -7.46 3.90
C GLY A 104 0.63 -8.47 4.51
N ASN A 105 1.57 -9.02 3.75
CA ASN A 105 2.56 -9.96 4.25
C ASN A 105 3.84 -9.24 4.74
N PRO A 106 4.53 -9.77 5.76
CA PRO A 106 5.82 -9.25 6.17
C PRO A 106 6.90 -9.55 5.11
N TYR A 107 7.86 -8.64 4.95
CA TYR A 107 9.05 -8.91 4.17
C TYR A 107 9.92 -9.96 4.84
N ILE A 108 10.37 -10.93 4.05
CA ILE A 108 11.27 -12.00 4.49
C ILE A 108 12.70 -11.59 4.17
N TYR A 109 13.56 -11.64 5.18
CA TYR A 109 15.00 -11.43 5.06
C TYR A 109 15.72 -12.76 5.26
N ILE A 110 16.55 -13.15 4.29
CA ILE A 110 17.34 -14.39 4.29
C ILE A 110 18.79 -14.10 3.93
#